data_AF-A0A7V0XNA1-F1
#
_entry.id   AF-A0A7V0XNA1-F1
#
_cell.length_a   1.000
_cell.length_b   1.000
_cell.length_c   1.000
_cell.angle_alpha   90.00
_cell.angle_beta   90.00
_cell.angle_gamma   90.00
#
_symmetry.space_group_name_H-M   'P 1'
#
loop_
_entity.id
_entity.type
_entity.pdbx_description
1 polymer ?
#
loop_
_entity_poly.entity_id
_entity_poly.type
_entity_poly.pdbx_seq_one_letter_code
_entity_poly.pdbx_strand_id
1 'polypeptide(L)'
;MRGKSLLLLLLSGFYLLESPVVSQERSPRIIIEWEFRDKDGNQRIDPKEKVLIILKLKNVGDARANYLMLNVTETNGIQGLEYESEMDLGRQSINAVKEVEIPVTAGSRLQSGEANFLLEVHDRSGYRAEPLSLLVQCRGTDDQALVREAVINPVAPPRAESESSAQEKMRGVGDPLKGLNVSSPREEMHFGDYYALIIGIDNYRGFWTPLNNAVRDAKAIENTLKNNYRFDHFRTLYNEEATRARIIREMEWLVDNVDEEDNVFIYFSGHGDFKQELNKGYWVPCDATTESVSNYVSNNDIQTFLGGIRSKHTLLVADACFSGDIFRGKTVSIPFENSERYYSTVHNLLSRQALTSGGIEPVMDGGRDGHSVFAYYLLKALENNNDLFFDASQLFHSIRIPVINNSEQSPSFQPIKNTGDEGGQFIFLKKQ
;
A
#
# COMPACT_ATOMS: atom_id res chain seq x y z
N MET A 1 -46.16 27.83 -69.33
CA MET A 1 -45.41 26.83 -68.53
C MET A 1 -44.25 27.53 -67.86
N ARG A 2 -44.05 27.22 -66.57
CA ARG A 2 -42.84 27.43 -65.74
C ARG A 2 -42.39 28.86 -65.40
N GLY A 3 -42.37 29.10 -64.08
CA GLY A 3 -41.22 29.71 -63.39
C GLY A 3 -41.23 31.21 -63.22
N LYS A 4 -41.94 31.72 -62.19
CA LYS A 4 -41.67 33.06 -61.64
C LYS A 4 -40.49 32.98 -60.67
N SER A 5 -39.47 33.77 -60.96
CA SER A 5 -38.40 34.19 -60.05
C SER A 5 -38.60 35.68 -59.69
N LEU A 6 -37.86 36.13 -58.69
CA LEU A 6 -37.78 37.45 -58.02
C LEU A 6 -38.82 37.69 -56.89
N LEU A 7 -38.42 37.67 -55.60
CA LEU A 7 -37.56 38.60 -54.83
C LEU A 7 -38.33 39.86 -54.40
N LEU A 8 -38.66 40.00 -53.09
CA LEU A 8 -38.26 41.14 -52.24
C LEU A 8 -38.83 41.08 -50.80
N LEU A 9 -37.93 41.19 -49.81
CA LEU A 9 -38.00 41.99 -48.55
C LEU A 9 -39.19 41.85 -47.57
N LEU A 10 -38.91 41.46 -46.31
CA LEU A 10 -38.88 42.35 -45.11
C LEU A 10 -38.81 41.57 -43.76
N LEU A 11 -37.89 42.04 -42.90
CA LEU A 11 -37.97 42.19 -41.43
C LEU A 11 -38.38 41.02 -40.51
N SER A 12 -37.48 40.61 -39.60
CA SER A 12 -37.79 40.55 -38.15
C SER A 12 -36.58 40.11 -37.29
N GLY A 13 -36.33 40.87 -36.22
CA GLY A 13 -35.95 40.38 -34.89
C GLY A 13 -34.63 39.62 -34.72
N PHE A 14 -33.56 40.33 -34.38
CA PHE A 14 -32.48 39.75 -33.57
C PHE A 14 -33.01 39.49 -32.16
N TYR A 15 -33.37 38.24 -31.86
CA TYR A 15 -33.38 37.74 -30.49
C TYR A 15 -32.00 37.15 -30.20
N LEU A 16 -31.22 37.81 -29.35
CA LEU A 16 -30.15 37.13 -28.62
C LEU A 16 -30.84 36.11 -27.70
N LEU A 17 -30.79 34.83 -28.08
CA LEU A 17 -31.01 33.76 -27.13
C LEU A 17 -29.77 33.71 -26.23
N GLU A 18 -29.86 34.34 -25.06
CA GLU A 18 -28.96 34.01 -23.96
C GLU A 18 -29.03 32.49 -23.74
N SER A 19 -27.88 31.84 -23.85
CA SER A 19 -27.76 30.42 -23.54
C SER A 19 -28.21 30.18 -22.10
N PRO A 20 -28.98 29.13 -21.80
CA PRO A 20 -29.37 28.86 -20.43
C PRO A 20 -28.08 28.63 -19.63
N VAL A 21 -27.88 29.45 -18.60
CA VAL A 21 -26.88 29.23 -17.56
C VAL A 21 -27.09 27.79 -17.07
N VAL A 22 -26.12 26.92 -17.36
CA VAL A 22 -26.07 25.57 -16.78
C VAL A 22 -26.10 25.77 -15.27
N SER A 23 -27.22 25.45 -14.63
CA SER A 23 -27.31 25.45 -13.18
C SER A 23 -26.27 24.46 -12.67
N GLN A 24 -25.23 24.93 -11.99
CA GLN A 24 -24.33 24.04 -11.25
C GLN A 24 -25.20 23.19 -10.33
N GLU A 25 -25.24 21.88 -10.59
CA GLU A 25 -25.92 20.93 -9.72
C GLU A 25 -25.25 21.00 -8.34
N ARG A 26 -25.98 21.51 -7.35
CA ARG A 26 -25.51 21.53 -5.97
C ARG A 26 -25.52 20.10 -5.44
N SER A 27 -24.37 19.60 -5.01
CA SER A 27 -24.22 18.25 -4.47
C SER A 27 -23.67 18.30 -3.04
N PRO A 28 -24.08 17.35 -2.16
CA PRO A 28 -23.40 17.15 -0.89
C PRO A 28 -21.99 16.62 -1.15
N ARG A 29 -21.06 16.90 -0.21
CA ARG A 29 -19.72 16.33 -0.22
C ARG A 29 -19.28 16.08 1.21
N ILE A 30 -19.18 14.83 1.59
CA ILE A 30 -18.81 14.38 2.93
C ILE A 30 -17.33 14.03 2.95
N ILE A 31 -16.57 14.69 3.82
CA ILE A 31 -15.22 14.30 4.21
C ILE A 31 -15.33 13.53 5.52
N ILE A 32 -14.57 12.43 5.64
CA ILE A 32 -14.58 11.55 6.81
C ILE A 32 -13.20 11.57 7.43
N GLU A 33 -13.10 12.01 8.69
CA GLU A 33 -11.95 11.77 9.56
C GLU A 33 -12.30 10.65 10.53
N TRP A 34 -11.31 9.94 11.08
CA TRP A 34 -11.58 8.85 12.00
C TRP A 34 -10.53 8.74 13.10
N GLU A 35 -10.91 8.12 14.20
CA GLU A 35 -10.04 7.73 15.31
C GLU A 35 -10.44 6.34 15.80
N PHE A 36 -9.46 5.55 16.28
CA PHE A 36 -9.67 4.26 16.92
C PHE A 36 -9.43 4.40 18.42
N ARG A 37 -10.35 3.84 19.21
CA ARG A 37 -10.27 3.87 20.66
C ARG A 37 -10.51 2.47 21.23
N ASP A 38 -9.49 1.95 21.88
CA ASP A 38 -9.53 0.73 22.68
C ASP A 38 -9.44 1.08 24.17
N LYS A 39 -9.53 0.08 25.03
CA LYS A 39 -9.52 0.30 26.49
C LYS A 39 -8.09 0.37 27.06
N ASP A 40 -7.15 -0.34 26.46
CA ASP A 40 -5.80 -0.53 26.97
C ASP A 40 -4.71 0.23 26.19
N GLY A 41 -5.09 1.01 25.16
CA GLY A 41 -4.22 1.95 24.45
C GLY A 41 -3.25 1.28 23.48
N ASN A 42 -3.47 0.02 23.13
CA ASN A 42 -2.53 -0.81 22.38
C ASN A 42 -2.75 -0.79 20.85
N GLN A 43 -3.76 -0.05 20.40
CA GLN A 43 -4.24 0.14 19.03
C GLN A 43 -4.56 -1.18 18.29
N ARG A 44 -5.04 -2.20 19.00
CA ARG A 44 -5.48 -3.47 18.41
C ARG A 44 -6.79 -3.95 19.00
N ILE A 45 -7.37 -4.97 18.39
CA ILE A 45 -8.56 -5.67 18.89
C ILE A 45 -8.10 -6.97 19.53
N ASP A 46 -8.24 -7.06 20.86
CA ASP A 46 -7.97 -8.28 21.62
C ASP A 46 -9.26 -9.09 21.88
N PRO A 47 -9.18 -10.40 22.18
CA PRO A 47 -10.35 -11.23 22.36
C PRO A 47 -11.13 -10.78 23.61
N LYS A 48 -12.46 -10.75 23.50
CA LYS A 48 -13.39 -10.27 24.55
C LYS A 48 -13.28 -8.77 24.85
N GLU A 49 -12.68 -8.00 23.95
CA GLU A 49 -12.67 -6.54 24.02
C GLU A 49 -13.82 -5.92 23.22
N LYS A 50 -14.19 -4.70 23.61
CA LYS A 50 -15.01 -3.80 22.81
C LYS A 50 -14.20 -2.54 22.53
N VAL A 51 -14.07 -2.22 21.25
CA VAL A 51 -13.37 -1.02 20.75
C VAL A 51 -14.37 -0.12 20.02
N LEU A 52 -13.96 1.13 19.77
CA LEU A 52 -14.75 2.11 19.03
C LEU A 52 -13.95 2.62 17.83
N ILE A 53 -14.58 2.56 16.66
CA ILE A 53 -14.16 3.35 15.49
C ILE A 53 -15.05 4.59 15.49
N ILE A 54 -14.46 5.77 15.65
CA ILE A 54 -15.20 7.03 15.73
C ILE A 54 -14.93 7.80 14.45
N LEU A 55 -16.00 8.14 13.73
CA LEU A 55 -15.95 8.90 12.49
C LEU A 55 -16.42 10.33 12.71
N LYS A 56 -15.72 11.31 12.15
CA LYS A 56 -16.15 12.71 12.06
C LYS A 56 -16.47 13.03 10.60
N LEU A 57 -17.75 13.09 10.28
CA LEU A 57 -18.27 13.37 8.96
C LEU A 57 -18.53 14.87 8.82
N LYS A 58 -17.87 15.54 7.86
CA LYS A 58 -18.06 16.95 7.56
C LYS A 58 -18.64 17.14 6.18
N ASN A 59 -19.77 17.84 6.06
CA ASN A 59 -20.36 18.18 4.76
C ASN A 59 -19.76 19.49 4.26
N VAL A 60 -18.84 19.42 3.31
CA VAL A 60 -18.18 20.56 2.66
C VAL A 60 -18.76 20.87 1.27
N GLY A 61 -19.86 20.20 0.89
CA GLY A 61 -20.54 20.44 -0.38
C GLY A 61 -21.53 21.59 -0.32
N ASP A 62 -22.13 21.88 -1.47
CA ASP A 62 -23.05 23.01 -1.66
C ASP A 62 -24.53 22.61 -1.52
N ALA A 63 -24.79 21.34 -1.19
CA ALA A 63 -26.12 20.83 -0.85
C ALA A 63 -26.14 20.02 0.45
N ARG A 64 -27.34 19.89 1.01
CA ARG A 64 -27.63 19.05 2.17
C ARG A 64 -27.67 17.58 1.75
N ALA A 65 -27.04 16.70 2.53
CA ALA A 65 -27.22 15.26 2.39
C ALA A 65 -28.46 14.80 3.18
N ASN A 66 -29.32 14.01 2.54
CA ASN A 66 -30.55 13.51 3.16
C ASN A 66 -30.57 11.98 3.13
N TYR A 67 -30.92 11.37 4.26
CA TYR A 67 -30.93 9.90 4.40
C TYR A 67 -29.54 9.32 4.15
N LEU A 68 -28.54 9.87 4.84
CA LEU A 68 -27.18 9.35 4.84
C LEU A 68 -27.17 8.00 5.54
N MET A 69 -26.67 6.99 4.83
CA MET A 69 -26.45 5.65 5.31
C MET A 69 -24.95 5.37 5.32
N LEU A 70 -24.48 4.69 6.34
CA LEU A 70 -23.12 4.16 6.43
C LEU A 70 -23.20 2.65 6.35
N ASN A 71 -22.54 2.06 5.36
CA ASN A 71 -22.30 0.63 5.31
C ASN A 71 -20.90 0.33 5.84
N VAL A 72 -20.78 -0.70 6.68
CA VAL A 72 -19.54 -1.18 7.27
C VAL A 72 -19.35 -2.62 6.85
N THR A 73 -18.23 -2.93 6.19
CA THR A 73 -17.89 -4.30 5.76
C THR A 73 -16.47 -4.63 6.14
N GLU A 74 -16.26 -5.70 6.89
CA GLU A 74 -14.93 -6.29 7.09
C GLU A 74 -14.61 -7.19 5.89
N THR A 75 -13.55 -6.85 5.16
CA THR A 75 -13.25 -7.42 3.83
C THR A 75 -12.17 -8.49 3.83
N ASN A 76 -11.40 -8.64 4.91
CA ASN A 76 -10.35 -9.65 5.03
C ASN A 76 -10.86 -10.97 5.64
N GLY A 77 -12.13 -11.04 6.06
CA GLY A 77 -12.77 -12.25 6.57
C GLY A 77 -12.32 -12.65 7.97
N ILE A 78 -11.95 -11.70 8.82
CA ILE A 78 -11.53 -11.97 10.20
C ILE A 78 -12.70 -12.49 11.02
N GLN A 79 -12.59 -13.75 11.46
CA GLN A 79 -13.62 -14.37 12.26
C GLN A 79 -13.62 -13.86 13.70
N GLY A 80 -14.82 -13.74 14.29
CA GLY A 80 -14.99 -13.37 15.69
C GLY A 80 -15.12 -11.87 15.94
N LEU A 81 -15.35 -11.05 14.91
CA LEU A 81 -15.71 -9.64 15.03
C LEU A 81 -17.22 -9.48 14.88
N GLU A 82 -17.81 -8.65 15.75
CA GLU A 82 -19.22 -8.27 15.71
C GLU A 82 -19.31 -6.74 15.65
N TYR A 83 -20.03 -6.22 14.65
CA TYR A 83 -20.24 -4.79 14.41
C TYR A 83 -21.54 -4.58 13.63
N GLU A 84 -22.07 -3.36 13.66
CA GLU A 84 -23.25 -2.98 12.90
C GLU A 84 -22.86 -2.70 11.45
N SER A 85 -23.39 -3.49 10.50
CA SER A 85 -23.03 -3.42 9.08
C SER A 85 -23.69 -2.27 8.33
N GLU A 86 -24.75 -1.68 8.87
CA GLU A 86 -25.50 -0.58 8.27
C GLU A 86 -26.02 0.37 9.35
N MET A 87 -25.75 1.66 9.24
CA MET A 87 -26.17 2.68 10.20
C MET A 87 -26.86 3.85 9.51
N ASP A 88 -28.04 4.25 9.98
CA ASP A 88 -28.73 5.46 9.53
C ASP A 88 -28.14 6.70 10.22
N LEU A 89 -27.42 7.50 9.44
CA LEU A 89 -26.83 8.76 9.89
C LEU A 89 -27.79 9.94 9.73
N GLY A 90 -28.95 9.73 9.13
CA GLY A 90 -30.03 10.70 8.99
C GLY A 90 -29.69 11.83 8.02
N ARG A 91 -29.76 13.08 8.49
CA ARG A 91 -29.57 14.26 7.64
C ARG A 91 -28.33 15.02 8.07
N GLN A 92 -27.65 15.66 7.10
CA GLN A 92 -26.48 16.50 7.36
C GLN A 92 -26.50 17.79 6.55
N SER A 93 -26.62 18.91 7.25
CA SER A 93 -26.61 20.26 6.66
C SER A 93 -25.23 20.63 6.11
N ILE A 94 -25.21 21.63 5.22
CA ILE A 94 -23.96 22.22 4.70
C ILE A 94 -23.10 22.72 5.88
N ASN A 95 -21.80 22.48 5.82
CA ASN A 95 -20.79 22.79 6.84
C ASN A 95 -20.98 22.12 8.22
N ALA A 96 -21.99 21.26 8.39
CA ALA A 96 -22.19 20.54 9.63
C ALA A 96 -21.18 19.40 9.77
N VAL A 97 -20.70 19.20 10.99
CA VAL A 97 -19.90 18.04 11.42
C VAL A 97 -20.79 17.12 12.25
N LYS A 98 -20.70 15.82 11.99
CA LYS A 98 -21.40 14.78 12.75
C LYS A 98 -20.38 13.73 13.17
N GLU A 99 -20.40 13.38 14.45
CA GLU A 99 -19.63 12.27 15.00
C GLU A 99 -20.48 11.00 15.02
N VAL A 100 -19.89 9.87 14.62
CA VAL A 100 -20.53 8.56 14.55
C VAL A 100 -19.60 7.54 15.19
N GLU A 101 -20.10 6.79 16.18
CA GLU A 101 -19.32 5.73 16.82
C GLU A 101 -19.79 4.38 16.27
N ILE A 102 -18.86 3.58 15.75
CA ILE A 102 -19.07 2.20 15.33
C ILE A 102 -18.45 1.30 16.40
N PRO A 103 -19.27 0.65 17.25
CA PRO A 103 -18.75 -0.28 18.23
C PRO A 103 -18.39 -1.60 17.56
N VAL A 104 -17.14 -2.04 17.75
CA VAL A 104 -16.67 -3.36 17.30
C VAL A 104 -16.39 -4.21 18.53
N THR A 105 -17.02 -5.38 18.60
CA THR A 105 -16.86 -6.33 19.71
C THR A 105 -16.14 -7.57 19.22
N ALA A 106 -15.10 -7.99 19.93
CA ALA A 106 -14.40 -9.23 19.64
C ALA A 106 -14.87 -10.38 20.53
N GLY A 107 -15.24 -11.48 19.89
CA GLY A 107 -15.56 -12.74 20.56
C GLY A 107 -14.34 -13.42 21.19
N SER A 108 -14.60 -14.49 21.94
CA SER A 108 -13.55 -15.31 22.56
C SER A 108 -12.73 -16.16 21.57
N ARG A 109 -13.19 -16.27 20.32
CA ARG A 109 -12.53 -16.99 19.22
C ARG A 109 -12.08 -16.02 18.11
N LEU A 110 -11.72 -14.80 18.49
CA LEU A 110 -11.18 -13.83 17.55
C LEU A 110 -9.99 -14.44 16.82
N GLN A 111 -9.99 -14.34 15.49
CA GLN A 111 -8.88 -14.77 14.66
C GLN A 111 -7.77 -13.71 14.67
N SER A 112 -6.51 -14.13 14.83
CA SER A 112 -5.36 -13.23 14.61
C SER A 112 -5.28 -12.84 13.13
N GLY A 113 -5.05 -11.56 12.86
CA GLY A 113 -4.93 -11.02 11.50
C GLY A 113 -5.19 -9.52 11.48
N GLU A 114 -5.34 -8.95 10.29
CA GLU A 114 -5.68 -7.55 10.13
C GLU A 114 -7.11 -7.44 9.58
N ALA A 115 -8.00 -6.82 10.33
CA ALA A 115 -9.37 -6.55 9.90
C ALA A 115 -9.38 -5.31 9.02
N ASN A 116 -9.99 -5.40 7.85
CA ASN A 116 -10.14 -4.26 6.94
C ASN A 116 -11.60 -3.82 6.87
N PHE A 117 -11.97 -2.80 7.64
CA PHE A 117 -13.30 -2.20 7.63
C PHE A 117 -13.42 -1.21 6.47
N LEU A 118 -14.16 -1.59 5.45
CA LEU A 118 -14.61 -0.72 4.37
C LEU A 118 -15.88 0.02 4.80
N LEU A 119 -15.80 1.34 4.81
CA LEU A 119 -16.86 2.25 5.21
C LEU A 119 -17.38 3.02 4.00
N GLU A 120 -18.64 2.80 3.65
CA GLU A 120 -19.28 3.45 2.50
C GLU A 120 -20.43 4.34 2.96
N VAL A 121 -20.25 5.66 2.84
CA VAL A 121 -21.30 6.63 3.12
C VAL A 121 -22.03 6.98 1.84
N HIS A 122 -23.34 6.80 1.81
CA HIS A 122 -24.16 7.12 0.66
C HIS A 122 -25.48 7.76 1.07
N ASP A 123 -26.20 8.36 0.13
CA ASP A 123 -27.52 8.92 0.37
C ASP A 123 -28.55 8.40 -0.63
N ARG A 124 -29.84 8.66 -0.35
CA ARG A 124 -30.94 8.18 -1.20
C ARG A 124 -31.02 8.87 -2.57
N SER A 125 -30.40 10.05 -2.73
CA SER A 125 -30.35 10.77 -4.00
C SER A 125 -29.30 10.21 -4.96
N GLY A 126 -28.53 9.22 -4.53
CA GLY A 126 -27.47 8.58 -5.31
C GLY A 126 -26.08 9.14 -5.02
N TYR A 127 -25.95 10.06 -4.06
CA TYR A 127 -24.64 10.51 -3.60
C TYR A 127 -23.89 9.36 -2.91
N ARG A 128 -22.60 9.23 -3.21
CA ARG A 128 -21.66 8.34 -2.52
C ARG A 128 -20.42 9.14 -2.16
N ALA A 129 -20.04 9.10 -0.89
CA ALA A 129 -18.74 9.58 -0.47
C ALA A 129 -17.64 8.62 -0.94
N GLU A 130 -16.40 9.12 -0.96
CA GLU A 130 -15.24 8.25 -1.14
C GLU A 130 -15.23 7.18 -0.04
N PRO A 131 -15.16 5.88 -0.39
CA PRO A 131 -15.09 4.81 0.60
C PRO A 131 -13.83 4.94 1.47
N LEU A 132 -13.98 4.74 2.77
CA LEU A 132 -12.88 4.79 3.74
C LEU A 132 -12.53 3.36 4.17
N SER A 133 -11.28 2.94 3.93
CA SER A 133 -10.76 1.63 4.34
C SER A 133 -9.94 1.79 5.62
N LEU A 134 -10.29 1.05 6.67
CA LEU A 134 -9.62 1.08 7.97
C LEU A 134 -9.01 -0.27 8.31
N LEU A 135 -7.70 -0.30 8.49
CA LEU A 135 -6.97 -1.50 8.90
C LEU A 135 -6.77 -1.49 10.41
N VAL A 136 -7.22 -2.55 11.08
CA VAL A 136 -7.07 -2.72 12.53
C VAL A 136 -6.54 -4.12 12.84
N GLN A 137 -5.44 -4.18 13.57
CA GLN A 137 -4.82 -5.44 13.98
C GLN A 137 -5.71 -6.20 14.98
N CYS A 138 -5.88 -7.50 14.78
CA CYS A 138 -6.60 -8.41 15.65
C CYS A 138 -5.63 -9.45 16.21
N ARG A 139 -5.64 -9.67 17.52
CA ARG A 139 -4.82 -10.71 18.16
C ARG A 139 -5.73 -11.77 18.75
N GLY A 140 -5.74 -12.95 18.14
CA GLY A 140 -6.53 -14.09 18.60
C GLY A 140 -5.96 -14.82 19.81
N THR A 141 -6.71 -15.79 20.32
CA THR A 141 -6.32 -16.59 21.50
C THR A 141 -5.14 -17.54 21.24
N ASP A 142 -4.88 -17.90 19.98
CA ASP A 142 -3.80 -18.82 19.61
C ASP A 142 -2.41 -18.22 19.91
N ASP A 143 -2.28 -16.89 19.86
CA ASP A 143 -1.05 -16.16 20.21
C ASP A 143 -0.81 -16.00 21.72
N GLN A 144 -1.81 -16.29 22.57
CA GLN A 144 -1.64 -16.28 24.04
C GLN A 144 -1.18 -17.62 24.60
N ALA A 145 -1.35 -18.74 23.87
CA ALA A 145 -0.86 -20.05 24.27
C ALA A 145 0.68 -20.15 24.15
N LEU A 146 1.26 -19.54 23.11
CA LEU A 146 2.71 -19.53 22.85
C LEU A 146 3.52 -18.80 23.94
N VAL A 147 2.93 -17.81 24.62
CA VAL A 147 3.59 -17.09 25.72
C VAL A 147 3.61 -17.90 27.02
N ARG A 148 2.69 -18.87 27.19
CA ARG A 148 2.60 -19.67 28.43
C ARG A 148 3.56 -20.86 28.46
N GLU A 149 3.99 -21.38 27.32
CA GLU A 149 4.93 -22.51 27.27
C GLU A 149 6.40 -22.11 27.54
N ALA A 150 6.73 -20.82 27.49
CA ALA A 150 8.09 -20.32 27.71
C ALA A 150 8.48 -20.12 29.20
N VAL A 151 7.59 -20.42 30.17
CA VAL A 151 7.83 -20.18 31.61
C VAL A 151 7.74 -21.48 32.43
N ILE A 152 8.50 -22.51 32.08
CA ILE A 152 8.80 -23.62 33.02
C ILE A 152 10.23 -24.12 32.80
N ASN A 153 11.16 -23.68 33.65
CA ASN A 153 12.33 -24.46 34.08
C ASN A 153 13.01 -23.73 35.26
N PRO A 154 12.86 -24.19 36.52
CA PRO A 154 13.63 -23.66 37.63
C PRO A 154 14.89 -24.51 37.87
N VAL A 155 16.05 -23.86 37.95
CA VAL A 155 17.24 -24.40 38.60
C VAL A 155 17.48 -23.60 39.88
N ALA A 156 17.49 -24.30 41.02
CA ALA A 156 18.00 -23.85 42.32
C ALA A 156 19.27 -24.67 42.65
N PRO A 157 20.08 -24.42 43.71
CA PRO A 157 19.97 -23.52 44.89
C PRO A 157 21.35 -22.78 45.18
N PRO A 158 21.73 -22.20 46.36
CA PRO A 158 21.13 -22.29 47.72
C PRO A 158 21.03 -21.03 48.63
N ARG A 159 20.22 -21.24 49.68
CA ARG A 159 19.98 -20.59 51.01
C ARG A 159 21.19 -19.92 51.67
N ALA A 160 21.12 -19.01 52.67
CA ALA A 160 20.12 -18.34 53.54
C ALA A 160 20.79 -17.02 54.04
N GLU A 161 20.14 -15.95 54.52
CA GLU A 161 19.54 -15.67 55.84
C GLU A 161 19.02 -14.20 55.79
N SER A 162 17.75 -13.93 56.13
CA SER A 162 17.22 -13.33 57.39
C SER A 162 16.94 -11.81 57.31
N GLU A 163 15.63 -11.51 57.37
CA GLU A 163 14.92 -10.40 58.03
C GLU A 163 15.57 -9.02 58.22
N SER A 164 14.88 -7.96 57.76
CA SER A 164 14.44 -6.86 58.64
C SER A 164 13.57 -5.83 57.90
N SER A 165 12.45 -5.50 58.54
CA SER A 165 11.46 -4.47 58.18
C SER A 165 11.93 -3.04 58.49
N ALA A 166 11.68 -2.07 57.59
CA ALA A 166 11.51 -0.67 57.98
C ALA A 166 10.79 0.18 56.90
N GLN A 167 9.52 0.50 57.20
CA GLN A 167 8.81 1.77 57.00
C GLN A 167 8.92 2.56 55.69
N GLU A 168 7.74 2.72 55.08
CA GLU A 168 7.35 3.80 54.17
C GLU A 168 7.70 5.20 54.71
N LYS A 169 8.30 6.02 53.84
CA LYS A 169 8.21 7.48 53.89
C LYS A 169 7.90 8.00 52.49
N MET A 170 6.65 8.40 52.32
CA MET A 170 6.20 9.18 51.17
C MET A 170 6.63 10.65 51.37
N ARG A 171 7.29 11.27 50.37
CA ARG A 171 7.33 12.72 50.15
C ARG A 171 7.93 13.06 48.80
N GLY A 172 7.15 13.71 47.94
CA GLY A 172 7.67 14.45 46.79
C GLY A 172 6.77 14.39 45.57
N VAL A 173 5.68 15.17 45.56
CA VAL A 173 5.09 15.66 44.32
C VAL A 173 6.12 16.60 43.70
N GLY A 174 6.96 16.06 42.83
CA GLY A 174 7.81 16.81 41.93
C GLY A 174 7.08 16.96 40.59
N ASP A 175 6.86 18.20 40.20
CA ASP A 175 6.38 18.63 38.89
C ASP A 175 7.07 17.83 37.75
N PRO A 176 6.33 17.05 36.93
CA PRO A 176 6.93 16.22 35.87
C PRO A 176 7.58 17.03 34.74
N LEU A 177 7.48 18.36 34.76
CA LEU A 177 7.91 19.23 33.66
C LEU A 177 9.28 19.89 33.88
N LYS A 178 9.98 19.63 34.99
CA LYS A 178 11.36 20.12 35.19
C LYS A 178 12.40 19.09 34.73
N GLY A 179 12.60 19.02 33.42
CA GLY A 179 13.64 18.17 32.82
C GLY A 179 13.63 18.06 31.29
N LEU A 180 12.61 18.61 30.61
CA LEU A 180 12.61 18.74 29.16
C LEU A 180 13.59 19.84 28.71
N ASN A 181 14.88 19.54 28.82
CA ASN A 181 15.88 20.18 27.98
C ASN A 181 15.69 19.56 26.58
N VAL A 182 14.80 20.20 25.81
CA VAL A 182 14.54 19.93 24.40
C VAL A 182 15.80 20.26 23.63
N SER A 183 16.61 19.24 23.36
CA SER A 183 17.56 19.16 22.23
C SER A 183 18.33 17.84 22.35
N SER A 184 17.62 16.72 22.16
CA SER A 184 18.31 15.56 21.59
C SER A 184 18.85 16.01 20.22
N PRO A 185 20.14 15.79 19.89
CA PRO A 185 20.62 16.03 18.55
C PRO A 185 19.71 15.29 17.58
N ARG A 186 19.22 15.98 16.53
CA ARG A 186 18.55 15.31 15.42
C ARG A 186 19.55 14.28 14.89
N GLU A 187 19.27 12.99 15.04
CA GLU A 187 20.00 11.99 14.26
C GLU A 187 19.60 12.24 12.80
N GLU A 188 20.50 12.87 12.04
CA GLU A 188 20.30 13.02 10.59
C GLU A 188 20.22 11.61 9.99
N MET A 189 19.14 11.33 9.26
CA MET A 189 19.02 10.06 8.54
C MET A 189 20.11 10.03 7.47
N HIS A 190 21.08 9.14 7.65
CA HIS A 190 22.12 8.89 6.68
C HIS A 190 21.61 7.86 5.67
N PHE A 191 21.45 8.28 4.42
CA PHE A 191 21.06 7.42 3.31
C PHE A 191 22.29 7.06 2.50
N GLY A 192 22.55 5.75 2.35
CA GLY A 192 23.51 5.22 1.38
C GLY A 192 23.07 5.44 -0.06
N ASP A 193 23.74 4.77 -0.99
CA ASP A 193 23.49 4.92 -2.41
C ASP A 193 22.23 4.18 -2.84
N TYR A 194 21.59 4.68 -3.89
CA TYR A 194 20.35 4.12 -4.44
C TYR A 194 20.60 3.44 -5.77
N TYR A 195 20.29 2.15 -5.82
CA TYR A 195 20.46 1.27 -6.97
C TYR A 195 19.09 0.93 -7.57
N ALA A 196 18.99 0.96 -8.90
CA ALA A 196 17.80 0.57 -9.64
C ALA A 196 18.14 -0.52 -10.67
N LEU A 197 17.44 -1.66 -10.60
CA LEU A 197 17.39 -2.65 -11.68
C LEU A 197 16.01 -2.62 -12.32
N ILE A 198 15.92 -2.21 -13.58
CA ILE A 198 14.65 -2.00 -14.27
C ILE A 198 14.58 -2.88 -15.51
N ILE A 199 13.57 -3.74 -15.57
CA ILE A 199 13.41 -4.77 -16.58
C ILE A 199 12.03 -4.62 -17.22
N GLY A 200 11.98 -4.51 -18.54
CA GLY A 200 10.74 -4.43 -19.31
C GLY A 200 10.82 -5.30 -20.56
N ILE A 201 9.83 -6.16 -20.78
CA ILE A 201 9.86 -7.12 -21.90
C ILE A 201 8.53 -7.10 -22.64
N ASP A 202 8.56 -6.55 -23.86
CA ASP A 202 7.43 -6.62 -24.80
C ASP A 202 7.64 -7.76 -25.80
N ASN A 203 8.86 -7.88 -26.32
CA ASN A 203 9.18 -8.82 -27.38
C ASN A 203 9.73 -10.14 -26.84
N TYR A 204 9.00 -11.22 -27.09
CA TYR A 204 9.38 -12.58 -26.72
C TYR A 204 9.74 -13.42 -27.95
N ARG A 205 10.71 -14.31 -27.79
CA ARG A 205 11.00 -15.35 -28.76
C ARG A 205 10.08 -16.54 -28.54
N GLY A 206 9.61 -17.18 -29.61
CA GLY A 206 8.82 -18.41 -29.52
C GLY A 206 7.31 -18.17 -29.48
N PHE A 207 6.63 -18.79 -28.51
CA PHE A 207 5.17 -18.90 -28.48
C PHE A 207 4.48 -17.86 -27.58
N TRP A 208 5.24 -17.12 -26.77
CA TRP A 208 4.71 -16.06 -25.92
C TRP A 208 4.24 -14.88 -26.77
N THR A 209 2.99 -14.48 -26.57
CA THR A 209 2.41 -13.32 -27.25
C THR A 209 3.17 -12.05 -26.85
N PRO A 210 3.58 -11.19 -27.80
CA PRO A 210 4.19 -9.90 -27.46
C PRO A 210 3.25 -9.04 -26.60
N LEU A 211 3.84 -8.27 -25.69
CA LEU A 211 3.15 -7.23 -24.92
C LEU A 211 3.37 -5.86 -25.59
N ASN A 212 2.59 -4.86 -25.18
CA ASN A 212 2.65 -3.53 -25.78
C ASN A 212 3.15 -2.43 -24.83
N ASN A 213 3.07 -2.64 -23.52
CA ASN A 213 3.32 -1.59 -22.53
C ASN A 213 4.55 -1.82 -21.65
N ALA A 214 5.08 -3.03 -21.53
CA ALA A 214 6.06 -3.38 -20.50
C ALA A 214 7.37 -2.59 -20.63
N VAL A 215 7.90 -2.41 -21.85
CA VAL A 215 9.10 -1.58 -22.05
C VAL A 215 8.79 -0.11 -21.82
N ARG A 216 7.60 0.35 -22.20
CA ARG A 216 7.19 1.74 -22.00
C ARG A 216 7.05 2.06 -20.51
N ASP A 217 6.42 1.17 -19.75
CA ASP A 217 6.25 1.26 -18.30
C ASP A 217 7.61 1.31 -17.60
N ALA A 218 8.50 0.37 -17.95
CA ALA A 218 9.86 0.30 -17.42
C ALA A 218 10.67 1.58 -17.72
N LYS A 219 10.58 2.13 -18.93
CA LYS A 219 11.25 3.40 -19.29
C LYS A 219 10.66 4.61 -18.57
N ALA A 220 9.34 4.65 -18.38
CA ALA A 220 8.71 5.73 -17.64
C ALA A 220 9.15 5.70 -16.17
N ILE A 221 9.20 4.53 -15.55
CA ILE A 221 9.72 4.36 -14.18
C ILE A 221 11.18 4.80 -14.11
N GLU A 222 12.03 4.35 -15.03
CA GLU A 222 13.43 4.79 -15.10
C GLU A 222 13.54 6.32 -15.14
N ASN A 223 12.77 6.97 -16.02
CA ASN A 223 12.79 8.42 -16.16
C ASN A 223 12.29 9.14 -14.90
N THR A 224 11.19 8.68 -14.30
CA THR A 224 10.63 9.26 -13.07
C THR A 224 11.61 9.15 -11.91
N LEU A 225 12.26 8.00 -11.74
CA LEU A 225 13.29 7.83 -10.71
C LEU A 225 14.50 8.72 -10.98
N LYS A 226 15.02 8.77 -12.22
CA LYS A 226 16.16 9.64 -12.58
C LYS A 226 15.88 11.11 -12.38
N ASN A 227 14.68 11.57 -12.68
CA ASN A 227 14.36 13.00 -12.67
C ASN A 227 13.94 13.49 -11.29
N ASN A 228 13.21 12.67 -10.52
CA ASN A 228 12.51 13.15 -9.32
C ASN A 228 13.13 12.63 -8.01
N TYR A 229 13.90 11.54 -8.04
CA TYR A 229 14.37 10.85 -6.84
C TYR A 229 15.89 10.64 -6.84
N ARG A 230 16.50 10.56 -5.66
CA ARG A 230 17.93 10.26 -5.53
C ARG A 230 18.16 8.79 -5.87
N PHE A 231 18.62 8.54 -7.10
CA PHE A 231 19.11 7.24 -7.57
C PHE A 231 20.47 7.43 -8.23
N ASP A 232 21.45 6.65 -7.80
CA ASP A 232 22.86 6.82 -8.12
C ASP A 232 23.31 5.82 -9.21
N HIS A 233 22.76 4.60 -9.18
CA HIS A 233 23.13 3.51 -10.08
C HIS A 233 21.92 2.91 -10.79
N PHE A 234 21.99 2.79 -12.12
CA PHE A 234 20.94 2.17 -12.94
C PHE A 234 21.48 1.00 -13.76
N ARG A 235 20.76 -0.12 -13.70
CA ARG A 235 20.86 -1.25 -14.63
C ARG A 235 19.53 -1.43 -15.31
N THR A 236 19.52 -1.52 -16.64
CA THR A 236 18.30 -1.67 -17.43
C THR A 236 18.41 -2.84 -18.39
N LEU A 237 17.30 -3.57 -18.55
CA LEU A 237 17.14 -4.66 -19.51
C LEU A 237 15.82 -4.49 -20.26
N TYR A 238 15.90 -4.22 -21.56
CA TYR A 238 14.71 -4.09 -22.41
C TYR A 238 14.69 -5.13 -23.53
N ASN A 239 13.55 -5.80 -23.72
CA ASN A 239 13.34 -6.76 -24.80
C ASN A 239 14.48 -7.78 -24.93
N GLU A 240 15.21 -7.79 -26.05
CA GLU A 240 16.24 -8.77 -26.40
C GLU A 240 17.41 -8.80 -25.42
N GLU A 241 17.55 -7.75 -24.60
CA GLU A 241 18.50 -7.66 -23.51
C GLU A 241 18.10 -8.52 -22.30
N ALA A 242 16.80 -8.67 -22.05
CA ALA A 242 16.23 -9.35 -20.88
C ALA A 242 16.21 -10.88 -21.04
N THR A 243 17.35 -11.45 -21.42
CA THR A 243 17.57 -12.90 -21.44
C THR A 243 17.67 -13.45 -20.02
N ARG A 244 17.35 -14.74 -19.81
CA ARG A 244 17.48 -15.39 -18.50
C ARG A 244 18.86 -15.17 -17.90
N ALA A 245 19.90 -15.42 -18.70
CA ALA A 245 21.29 -15.30 -18.25
C ALA A 245 21.65 -13.87 -17.84
N ARG A 246 21.13 -12.86 -18.53
CA ARG A 246 21.42 -11.47 -18.18
C ARG A 246 20.63 -11.00 -16.97
N ILE A 247 19.36 -11.39 -16.82
CA ILE A 247 18.58 -11.09 -15.60
C ILE A 247 19.31 -11.61 -14.36
N ILE A 248 19.76 -12.87 -14.39
CA ILE A 248 20.52 -13.47 -13.28
C ILE A 248 21.83 -12.70 -13.02
N ARG A 249 22.57 -12.34 -14.08
CA ARG A 249 23.81 -11.58 -13.94
C ARG A 249 23.61 -10.20 -13.32
N GLU A 250 22.54 -9.48 -13.66
CA GLU A 250 22.28 -8.17 -13.04
C GLU A 250 21.86 -8.33 -11.56
N MET A 251 21.19 -9.43 -11.19
CA MET A 251 20.94 -9.77 -9.78
C MET A 251 22.23 -10.10 -9.02
N GLU A 252 23.13 -10.88 -9.61
CA GLU A 252 24.47 -11.15 -9.06
C GLU A 252 25.27 -9.85 -8.88
N TRP A 253 25.18 -8.93 -9.87
CA TRP A 253 25.83 -7.63 -9.78
C TRP A 253 25.33 -6.83 -8.57
N LEU A 254 24.02 -6.86 -8.26
CA LEU A 254 23.50 -6.22 -7.04
C LEU A 254 24.08 -6.88 -5.77
N VAL A 255 24.15 -8.20 -5.71
CA VAL A 255 24.77 -8.92 -4.57
C VAL A 255 26.24 -8.51 -4.38
N ASP A 256 26.98 -8.32 -5.47
CA ASP A 256 28.42 -8.04 -5.43
C ASP A 256 28.77 -6.57 -5.14
N ASN A 257 27.86 -5.63 -5.41
CA ASN A 257 28.18 -4.19 -5.44
C ASN A 257 27.40 -3.33 -4.43
N VAL A 258 26.33 -3.86 -3.83
CA VAL A 258 25.50 -3.12 -2.87
C VAL A 258 26.00 -3.34 -1.45
N ASP A 259 26.18 -2.25 -0.69
CA ASP A 259 26.62 -2.26 0.71
C ASP A 259 25.44 -2.19 1.70
N GLU A 260 25.71 -2.33 3.00
CA GLU A 260 24.70 -2.51 4.06
C GLU A 260 23.78 -1.29 4.31
N GLU A 261 24.22 -0.09 3.92
CA GLU A 261 23.47 1.16 4.08
C GLU A 261 22.76 1.61 2.78
N ASP A 262 22.97 0.87 1.68
CA ASP A 262 22.44 1.20 0.36
C ASP A 262 20.98 0.76 0.20
N ASN A 263 20.34 1.23 -0.86
CA ASN A 263 18.93 1.02 -1.14
C ASN A 263 18.75 0.44 -2.54
N VAL A 264 17.98 -0.64 -2.67
CA VAL A 264 17.79 -1.32 -3.95
C VAL A 264 16.31 -1.30 -4.35
N PHE A 265 16.05 -0.75 -5.54
CA PHE A 265 14.75 -0.81 -6.20
C PHE A 265 14.85 -1.73 -7.41
N ILE A 266 13.96 -2.72 -7.51
CA ILE A 266 13.87 -3.61 -8.67
C ILE A 266 12.49 -3.46 -9.27
N TYR A 267 12.41 -3.16 -10.56
CA TYR A 267 11.15 -3.11 -11.30
C TYR A 267 11.16 -4.15 -12.42
N PHE A 268 10.14 -4.99 -12.46
CA PHE A 268 9.92 -5.95 -13.53
C PHE A 268 8.54 -5.75 -14.14
N SER A 269 8.48 -5.63 -15.46
CA SER A 269 7.23 -5.68 -16.23
C SER A 269 7.38 -6.64 -17.41
N GLY A 270 6.44 -7.57 -17.54
CA GLY A 270 6.47 -8.62 -18.56
C GLY A 270 5.56 -9.81 -18.21
N HIS A 271 5.68 -10.89 -18.99
CA HIS A 271 5.01 -12.15 -18.70
C HIS A 271 5.54 -12.79 -17.42
N GLY A 272 4.60 -13.24 -16.60
CA GLY A 272 4.83 -14.22 -15.55
C GLY A 272 4.02 -15.48 -15.82
N ASP A 273 4.51 -16.61 -15.36
CA ASP A 273 3.83 -17.91 -15.50
C ASP A 273 3.76 -18.62 -14.14
N PHE A 274 2.66 -19.31 -13.89
CA PHE A 274 2.49 -20.14 -12.70
C PHE A 274 2.31 -21.60 -13.10
N LYS A 275 3.31 -22.42 -12.79
CA LYS A 275 3.21 -23.86 -13.00
C LYS A 275 2.50 -24.49 -11.82
N GLN A 276 1.23 -24.81 -11.99
CA GLN A 276 0.38 -25.38 -10.94
C GLN A 276 0.94 -26.71 -10.40
N GLU A 277 1.53 -27.55 -11.25
CA GLU A 277 2.09 -28.85 -10.87
C GLU A 277 3.33 -28.70 -9.99
N LEU A 278 4.10 -27.64 -10.21
CA LEU A 278 5.26 -27.29 -9.39
C LEU A 278 4.85 -26.41 -8.21
N ASN A 279 3.61 -25.90 -8.24
CA ASN A 279 3.11 -24.86 -7.39
C ASN A 279 4.16 -23.73 -7.32
N LYS A 280 4.53 -23.09 -8.42
CA LYS A 280 5.56 -22.02 -8.42
C LYS A 280 5.30 -20.95 -9.48
N GLY A 281 5.51 -19.70 -9.11
CA GLY A 281 5.58 -18.54 -10.00
C GLY A 281 6.96 -18.34 -10.62
N TYR A 282 6.97 -17.83 -11.85
CA TYR A 282 8.16 -17.60 -12.66
C TYR A 282 8.05 -16.28 -13.41
N TRP A 283 9.17 -15.59 -13.59
CA TRP A 283 9.33 -14.54 -14.59
C TRP A 283 9.73 -15.20 -15.91
N VAL A 284 9.14 -14.74 -17.00
CA VAL A 284 9.44 -15.23 -18.36
C VAL A 284 10.45 -14.26 -19.01
N PRO A 285 11.68 -14.70 -19.32
CA PRO A 285 12.65 -13.91 -20.05
C PRO A 285 12.37 -13.89 -21.56
N CYS A 286 12.96 -12.92 -22.28
CA CYS A 286 12.70 -12.75 -23.71
C CYS A 286 13.15 -13.95 -24.57
N ASP A 287 14.12 -14.73 -24.11
CA ASP A 287 14.70 -15.89 -24.81
C ASP A 287 14.02 -17.22 -24.46
N ALA A 288 12.90 -17.18 -23.75
CA ALA A 288 12.14 -18.37 -23.39
C ALA A 288 11.25 -18.86 -24.54
N THR A 289 11.80 -19.69 -25.43
CA THR A 289 11.11 -20.12 -26.67
C THR A 289 10.10 -21.25 -26.52
N THR A 290 9.98 -21.86 -25.32
CA THR A 290 9.13 -23.03 -25.05
C THR A 290 8.50 -22.92 -23.66
N GLU A 291 7.45 -23.69 -23.37
CA GLU A 291 6.79 -23.72 -22.05
C GLU A 291 7.65 -24.34 -20.92
N SER A 292 8.86 -24.79 -21.24
CA SER A 292 9.80 -25.35 -20.26
C SER A 292 10.31 -24.28 -19.31
N VAL A 293 10.13 -24.51 -18.01
CA VAL A 293 10.66 -23.64 -16.94
C VAL A 293 12.18 -23.54 -16.89
N SER A 294 12.91 -24.37 -17.66
CA SER A 294 14.38 -24.33 -17.74
C SER A 294 14.93 -22.96 -18.16
N ASN A 295 14.18 -22.25 -18.99
CA ASN A 295 14.52 -20.90 -19.45
C ASN A 295 13.78 -19.78 -18.70
N TYR A 296 13.05 -20.11 -17.64
CA TYR A 296 12.39 -19.11 -16.79
C TYR A 296 13.25 -18.77 -15.58
N VAL A 297 12.92 -17.69 -14.88
CA VAL A 297 13.50 -17.34 -13.58
C VAL A 297 12.44 -17.58 -12.51
N SER A 298 12.69 -18.47 -11.55
CA SER A 298 11.68 -18.78 -10.54
C SER A 298 11.61 -17.70 -9.46
N ASN A 299 10.44 -17.48 -8.86
CA ASN A 299 10.32 -16.56 -7.72
C ASN A 299 11.22 -16.97 -6.53
N ASN A 300 11.57 -18.25 -6.41
CA ASN A 300 12.55 -18.73 -5.43
C ASN A 300 13.98 -18.27 -5.76
N ASP A 301 14.37 -18.25 -7.04
CA ASP A 301 15.66 -17.70 -7.46
C ASP A 301 15.71 -16.21 -7.11
N ILE A 302 14.63 -15.46 -7.44
CA ILE A 302 14.47 -14.06 -7.08
C ILE A 302 14.60 -13.86 -5.57
N GLN A 303 13.84 -14.60 -4.76
CA GLN A 303 13.90 -14.56 -3.30
C GLN A 303 15.32 -14.84 -2.77
N THR A 304 16.05 -15.78 -3.38
CA THR A 304 17.43 -16.11 -3.00
C THR A 304 18.35 -14.92 -3.24
N PHE A 305 18.26 -14.26 -4.40
CA PHE A 305 19.04 -13.04 -4.66
C PHE A 305 18.65 -11.91 -3.70
N LEU A 306 17.36 -11.66 -3.50
CA LEU A 306 16.88 -10.61 -2.60
C LEU A 306 17.34 -10.80 -1.15
N GLY A 307 17.46 -12.04 -0.68
CA GLY A 307 18.04 -12.34 0.63
C GLY A 307 19.57 -12.23 0.67
N GLY A 308 20.25 -12.31 -0.47
CA GLY A 308 21.71 -12.18 -0.59
C GLY A 308 22.21 -10.74 -0.77
N ILE A 309 21.35 -9.83 -1.24
CA ILE A 309 21.67 -8.40 -1.37
C ILE A 309 21.78 -7.78 0.04
N ARG A 310 22.90 -7.11 0.31
CA ARG A 310 23.23 -6.60 1.65
C ARG A 310 22.50 -5.31 2.06
N SER A 311 21.91 -4.60 1.10
CA SER A 311 21.23 -3.29 1.27
C SER A 311 20.47 -3.11 2.57
N LYS A 312 20.34 -1.87 3.02
CA LYS A 312 19.43 -1.51 4.11
C LYS A 312 17.99 -1.84 3.74
N HIS A 313 17.58 -1.41 2.55
CA HIS A 313 16.23 -1.59 2.04
C HIS A 313 16.25 -2.14 0.62
N THR A 314 15.44 -3.18 0.39
CA THR A 314 15.14 -3.67 -0.96
C THR A 314 13.64 -3.65 -1.22
N LEU A 315 13.23 -2.97 -2.30
CA LEU A 315 11.87 -2.99 -2.79
C LEU A 315 11.83 -3.61 -4.19
N LEU A 316 11.14 -4.75 -4.32
CA LEU A 316 10.76 -5.32 -5.60
C LEU A 316 9.37 -4.84 -6.00
N VAL A 317 9.23 -4.30 -7.20
CA VAL A 317 7.94 -3.98 -7.82
C VAL A 317 7.76 -4.85 -9.06
N ALA A 318 6.79 -5.75 -9.05
CA ALA A 318 6.52 -6.67 -10.15
C ALA A 318 5.14 -6.41 -10.77
N ASP A 319 5.15 -5.96 -12.02
CA ASP A 319 3.98 -5.82 -12.87
C ASP A 319 3.89 -7.00 -13.85
N ALA A 320 3.53 -8.16 -13.31
CA ALA A 320 3.44 -9.41 -14.05
C ALA A 320 2.40 -10.33 -13.41
N CYS A 321 1.79 -11.20 -14.22
CA CYS A 321 0.90 -12.24 -13.72
C CYS A 321 1.65 -13.12 -12.70
N PHE A 322 0.97 -13.57 -11.63
CA PHE A 322 1.49 -14.55 -10.66
C PHE A 322 2.68 -14.08 -9.80
N SER A 323 2.95 -12.78 -9.77
CA SER A 323 3.89 -12.17 -8.84
C SER A 323 3.51 -12.36 -7.37
N GLY A 324 2.21 -12.57 -7.06
CA GLY A 324 1.74 -12.79 -5.69
C GLY A 324 2.27 -14.08 -5.03
N ASP A 325 2.80 -15.02 -5.82
CA ASP A 325 3.44 -16.24 -5.31
C ASP A 325 4.69 -15.96 -4.47
N ILE A 326 5.31 -14.79 -4.65
CA ILE A 326 6.48 -14.36 -3.88
C ILE A 326 6.16 -14.22 -2.38
N PHE A 327 4.88 -14.04 -2.04
CA PHE A 327 4.40 -13.77 -0.68
C PHE A 327 4.06 -15.01 0.14
N ARG A 328 4.42 -16.22 -0.29
CA ARG A 328 4.06 -17.45 0.45
C ARG A 328 4.56 -17.47 1.89
N GLY A 329 3.67 -17.15 2.82
CA GLY A 329 3.93 -17.06 4.26
C GLY A 329 2.92 -16.14 4.96
N LYS A 330 2.97 -16.09 6.30
CA LYS A 330 2.29 -15.05 7.08
C LYS A 330 3.31 -13.96 7.39
N THR A 331 3.05 -12.72 7.02
CA THR A 331 3.88 -11.54 7.33
C THR A 331 2.98 -10.42 7.85
N VAL A 332 3.56 -9.47 8.57
CA VAL A 332 2.84 -8.34 9.20
C VAL A 332 3.35 -7.06 8.55
N SER A 333 2.43 -6.19 8.11
CA SER A 333 2.73 -4.84 7.62
C SER A 333 2.72 -3.82 8.76
N ILE A 334 3.50 -2.76 8.63
CA ILE A 334 3.56 -1.66 9.60
C ILE A 334 2.70 -0.48 9.11
N PRO A 335 1.83 0.10 9.96
CA PRO A 335 1.09 1.32 9.62
C PRO A 335 2.03 2.49 9.36
N PHE A 336 1.71 3.35 8.39
CA PHE A 336 2.53 4.53 8.06
C PHE A 336 2.04 5.80 8.78
N GLU A 337 2.96 6.71 9.08
CA GLU A 337 2.67 8.07 9.57
C GLU A 337 3.61 9.07 8.87
N ASN A 338 3.12 10.23 8.45
CA ASN A 338 3.97 11.25 7.81
C ASN A 338 4.71 12.10 8.86
N SER A 339 5.68 11.50 9.55
CA SER A 339 6.50 12.17 10.57
C SER A 339 7.99 11.81 10.44
N GLU A 340 8.90 12.78 10.69
CA GLU A 340 10.36 12.53 10.65
C GLU A 340 10.76 11.40 11.61
N ARG A 341 10.10 11.28 12.76
CA ARG A 341 10.35 10.22 13.74
C ARG A 341 9.97 8.85 13.20
N TYR A 342 8.84 8.75 12.49
CA TYR A 342 8.45 7.53 11.82
C TYR A 342 9.48 7.15 10.76
N TYR A 343 9.86 8.09 9.86
CA TYR A 343 10.84 7.82 8.80
C TYR A 343 12.19 7.38 9.37
N SER A 344 12.69 8.02 10.42
CA SER A 344 13.91 7.60 11.12
C SER A 344 13.79 6.20 11.72
N THR A 345 12.61 5.83 12.25
CA THR A 345 12.37 4.51 12.84
C THR A 345 12.39 3.42 11.76
N VAL A 346 11.65 3.60 10.66
CA VAL A 346 11.56 2.59 9.59
C VAL A 346 12.81 2.54 8.71
N HIS A 347 13.57 3.64 8.61
CA HIS A 347 14.88 3.68 7.95
C HIS A 347 15.92 2.84 8.71
N ASN A 348 15.86 2.81 10.04
CA ASN A 348 16.86 2.13 10.85
C ASN A 348 16.71 0.60 10.89
N LEU A 349 15.57 0.06 10.44
CA LEU A 349 15.28 -1.37 10.37
C LEU A 349 15.55 -1.93 8.98
N LEU A 350 16.01 -3.18 8.86
CA LEU A 350 16.21 -3.81 7.55
C LEU A 350 14.87 -4.08 6.86
N SER A 351 14.79 -3.90 5.54
CA SER A 351 13.60 -4.28 4.76
C SER A 351 13.89 -4.98 3.45
N ARG A 352 13.05 -5.96 3.12
CA ARG A 352 12.99 -6.70 1.85
C ARG A 352 11.52 -6.95 1.52
N GLN A 353 10.94 -6.05 0.75
CA GLN A 353 9.51 -6.02 0.49
C GLN A 353 9.23 -6.18 -1.00
N ALA A 354 8.07 -6.73 -1.34
CA ALA A 354 7.57 -6.75 -2.70
C ALA A 354 6.21 -6.06 -2.81
N LEU A 355 6.02 -5.32 -3.89
CA LEU A 355 4.78 -4.72 -4.34
C LEU A 355 4.44 -5.34 -5.70
N THR A 356 3.24 -5.89 -5.85
CA THR A 356 2.85 -6.61 -7.07
C THR A 356 1.57 -6.07 -7.66
N SER A 357 1.44 -6.17 -8.98
CA SER A 357 0.23 -5.70 -9.67
C SER A 357 -0.98 -6.60 -9.45
N GLY A 358 -0.79 -7.91 -9.26
CA GLY A 358 -1.86 -8.86 -8.95
C GLY A 358 -1.42 -10.07 -8.11
N GLY A 359 -2.39 -10.93 -7.77
CA GLY A 359 -2.21 -12.22 -7.09
C GLY A 359 -1.80 -13.33 -8.06
N ILE A 360 -2.68 -14.29 -8.31
CA ILE A 360 -2.51 -15.37 -9.31
C ILE A 360 -3.33 -15.13 -10.58
N GLU A 361 -3.89 -13.95 -10.76
CA GLU A 361 -4.73 -13.58 -11.89
C GLU A 361 -3.89 -13.02 -13.05
N PRO A 362 -4.32 -13.19 -14.31
CA PRO A 362 -3.65 -12.60 -15.46
C PRO A 362 -3.79 -11.07 -15.48
N VAL A 363 -2.71 -10.37 -15.80
CA VAL A 363 -2.64 -8.92 -15.97
C VAL A 363 -3.05 -8.56 -17.40
N MET A 364 -3.91 -7.55 -17.55
CA MET A 364 -4.29 -7.05 -18.87
C MET A 364 -3.15 -6.21 -19.48
N ASP A 365 -2.82 -6.47 -20.75
CA ASP A 365 -1.90 -5.66 -21.56
C ASP A 365 -2.50 -4.31 -22.01
N GLY A 366 -3.67 -3.94 -21.48
CA GLY A 366 -4.33 -2.65 -21.71
C GLY A 366 -4.42 -1.83 -20.42
N GLY A 367 -4.27 -0.51 -20.54
CA GLY A 367 -4.41 0.41 -19.42
C GLY A 367 -4.65 1.85 -19.84
N ARG A 368 -4.11 2.81 -19.09
CA ARG A 368 -4.32 4.25 -19.30
C ARG A 368 -3.06 4.95 -19.75
N ASP A 369 -3.22 5.93 -20.64
CA ASP A 369 -2.14 6.77 -21.18
C ASP A 369 -0.97 5.97 -21.77
N GLY A 370 -1.29 4.80 -22.32
CA GLY A 370 -0.30 3.92 -22.94
C GLY A 370 0.51 3.08 -21.95
N HIS A 371 0.12 3.04 -20.67
CA HIS A 371 0.72 2.22 -19.62
C HIS A 371 -0.23 1.12 -19.17
N SER A 372 0.27 0.05 -18.52
CA SER A 372 -0.58 -0.86 -17.75
C SER A 372 -1.36 -0.08 -16.68
N VAL A 373 -2.50 -0.58 -16.20
CA VAL A 373 -3.28 0.11 -15.14
C VAL A 373 -2.44 0.26 -13.87
N PHE A 374 -1.71 -0.78 -13.48
CA PHE A 374 -0.81 -0.75 -12.33
C PHE A 374 0.33 0.25 -12.52
N ALA A 375 1.06 0.17 -13.63
CA ALA A 375 2.17 1.08 -13.92
C ALA A 375 1.69 2.53 -14.00
N TYR A 376 0.53 2.79 -14.58
CA TYR A 376 -0.09 4.11 -14.63
C TYR A 376 -0.27 4.72 -13.24
N TYR A 377 -0.88 3.98 -12.31
CA TYR A 377 -1.11 4.50 -10.95
C TYR A 377 0.18 4.56 -10.12
N LEU A 378 1.12 3.64 -10.34
CA LEU A 378 2.46 3.68 -9.76
C LEU A 378 3.22 4.94 -10.16
N LEU A 379 3.29 5.22 -11.47
CA LEU A 379 3.89 6.44 -12.02
C LEU A 379 3.19 7.68 -11.49
N LYS A 380 1.86 7.70 -11.53
CA LYS A 380 1.06 8.83 -11.04
C LYS A 380 1.33 9.12 -9.56
N ALA A 381 1.48 8.10 -8.71
CA ALA A 381 1.79 8.28 -7.30
C ALA A 381 3.21 8.85 -7.11
N LEU A 382 4.20 8.30 -7.80
CA LEU A 382 5.58 8.77 -7.75
C LEU A 382 5.75 10.19 -8.31
N GLU A 383 5.02 10.56 -9.35
CA GLU A 383 5.08 11.89 -9.98
C GLU A 383 4.38 12.97 -9.17
N ASN A 384 3.27 12.63 -8.50
CA ASN A 384 2.51 13.58 -7.69
C ASN A 384 3.03 13.72 -6.26
N ASN A 385 4.01 12.91 -5.85
CA ASN A 385 4.64 13.05 -4.54
C ASN A 385 5.32 14.41 -4.41
N ASN A 386 4.98 15.17 -3.37
CA ASN A 386 5.60 16.45 -3.04
C ASN A 386 6.47 16.40 -1.77
N ASP A 387 6.46 15.28 -1.06
CA ASP A 387 7.19 15.09 0.17
C ASP A 387 8.64 14.67 -0.12
N LEU A 388 9.55 15.12 0.75
CA LEU A 388 10.97 14.76 0.66
C LEU A 388 11.17 13.24 0.84
N PHE A 389 10.40 12.65 1.76
CA PHE A 389 10.39 11.22 2.02
C PHE A 389 9.04 10.64 1.62
N PHE A 390 9.06 9.54 0.88
CA PHE A 390 7.86 8.82 0.49
C PHE A 390 8.16 7.33 0.54
N ASP A 391 7.49 6.58 1.40
CA ASP A 391 7.82 5.17 1.62
C ASP A 391 6.98 4.18 0.78
N ALA A 392 7.44 2.93 0.72
CA ALA A 392 6.79 1.87 -0.03
C ALA A 392 5.33 1.57 0.42
N SER A 393 5.03 1.69 1.72
CA SER A 393 3.66 1.53 2.24
C SER A 393 2.76 2.68 1.77
N GLN A 394 3.25 3.92 1.80
CA GLN A 394 2.53 5.08 1.28
C GLN A 394 2.27 4.96 -0.23
N LEU A 395 3.26 4.49 -0.98
CA LEU A 395 3.12 4.19 -2.40
C LEU A 395 2.02 3.15 -2.64
N PHE A 396 2.06 2.01 -1.93
CA PHE A 396 1.04 0.97 -2.04
C PHE A 396 -0.36 1.51 -1.71
N HIS A 397 -0.50 2.23 -0.59
CA HIS A 397 -1.77 2.80 -0.17
C HIS A 397 -2.36 3.74 -1.23
N SER A 398 -1.49 4.53 -1.89
CA SER A 398 -1.88 5.47 -2.94
C SER A 398 -2.39 4.78 -4.21
N ILE A 399 -1.92 3.57 -4.52
CA ILE A 399 -2.27 2.88 -5.77
C ILE A 399 -3.30 1.76 -5.59
N ARG A 400 -3.45 1.18 -4.39
CA ARG A 400 -4.28 -0.01 -4.15
C ARG A 400 -5.72 0.18 -4.64
N ILE A 401 -6.40 1.20 -4.12
CA ILE A 401 -7.80 1.49 -4.45
C ILE A 401 -7.99 1.86 -5.92
N PRO A 402 -7.22 2.79 -6.51
CA PRO A 402 -7.44 3.13 -7.91
C PRO A 402 -7.13 1.98 -8.87
N VAL A 403 -6.16 1.10 -8.58
CA VAL A 403 -5.90 -0.09 -9.39
C VAL A 403 -7.08 -1.07 -9.33
N ILE A 404 -7.58 -1.39 -8.13
CA ILE A 404 -8.76 -2.26 -7.94
C ILE A 404 -10.00 -1.68 -8.63
N ASN A 405 -10.22 -0.36 -8.54
CA ASN A 405 -11.40 0.28 -9.12
C ASN A 405 -11.35 0.38 -10.65
N ASN A 406 -10.19 0.19 -11.28
CA ASN A 406 -10.00 0.40 -12.72
C ASN A 406 -9.44 -0.83 -13.44
N SER A 407 -9.36 -1.98 -12.77
CA SER A 407 -8.92 -3.26 -13.34
C SER A 407 -9.38 -4.43 -12.49
N GLU A 408 -9.26 -5.65 -13.01
CA GLU A 408 -9.46 -6.89 -12.24
C GLU A 408 -8.23 -7.23 -11.35
N GLN A 409 -7.23 -6.34 -11.30
CA GLN A 409 -5.99 -6.58 -10.58
C GLN A 409 -6.17 -6.32 -9.08
N SER A 410 -5.59 -7.20 -8.26
CA SER A 410 -5.56 -7.08 -6.80
C SER A 410 -4.10 -6.87 -6.34
N PRO A 411 -3.62 -5.61 -6.30
CA PRO A 411 -2.23 -5.35 -5.95
C PRO A 411 -1.97 -5.74 -4.49
N SER A 412 -0.77 -6.24 -4.23
CA SER A 412 -0.36 -6.72 -2.91
C SER A 412 1.00 -6.15 -2.53
N PHE A 413 1.18 -5.83 -1.25
CA PHE A 413 2.43 -5.35 -0.68
C PHE A 413 2.74 -6.11 0.60
N GLN A 414 3.83 -6.85 0.64
CA GLN A 414 4.23 -7.59 1.84
C GLN A 414 5.76 -7.73 1.94
N PRO A 415 6.28 -7.98 3.16
CA PRO A 415 7.63 -8.49 3.33
C PRO A 415 7.85 -9.80 2.58
N ILE A 416 9.04 -9.97 2.03
CA ILE A 416 9.46 -11.21 1.38
C ILE A 416 9.97 -12.13 2.49
N LYS A 417 9.48 -13.36 2.53
CA LYS A 417 9.83 -14.29 3.60
C LYS A 417 11.29 -14.72 3.51
N ASN A 418 11.93 -15.07 4.63
CA ASN A 418 13.28 -15.65 4.70
C ASN A 418 14.40 -14.81 4.07
N THR A 419 14.22 -13.48 3.97
CA THR A 419 15.22 -12.55 3.41
C THR A 419 15.80 -11.59 4.44
N GLY A 420 15.43 -11.70 5.72
CA GLY A 420 15.94 -10.84 6.79
C GLY A 420 15.22 -9.50 6.95
N ASP A 421 13.97 -9.38 6.49
CA ASP A 421 13.12 -8.21 6.76
C ASP A 421 12.82 -8.09 8.27
N GLU A 422 13.01 -6.89 8.82
CA GLU A 422 12.80 -6.54 10.23
C GLU A 422 11.71 -5.46 10.40
N GLY A 423 10.93 -5.18 9.35
CA GLY A 423 9.91 -4.13 9.38
C GLY A 423 10.41 -2.74 9.01
N GLY A 424 11.56 -2.61 8.34
CA GLY A 424 11.94 -1.34 7.73
C GLY A 424 11.05 -0.97 6.55
N GLN A 425 11.32 0.20 5.95
CA GLN A 425 10.62 0.64 4.73
C GLN A 425 11.60 1.19 3.72
N PHE A 426 11.44 0.83 2.45
CA PHE A 426 12.14 1.52 1.37
C PHE A 426 11.58 2.95 1.25
N ILE A 427 12.45 3.96 1.38
CA ILE A 427 12.08 5.38 1.29
C ILE A 427 12.58 5.94 -0.04
N PHE A 428 11.65 6.40 -0.87
CA PHE A 428 11.94 7.23 -2.02
C PHE A 428 12.32 8.64 -1.56
N LEU A 429 13.60 8.99 -1.70
CA LEU A 429 14.12 10.31 -1.34
C LEU A 429 14.02 11.26 -2.55
N LYS A 430 13.15 12.28 -2.46
CA LYS A 430 12.95 13.25 -3.55
C LYS A 430 14.20 14.13 -3.72
N LYS A 431 14.56 14.44 -4.97
CA LYS A 431 15.62 15.42 -5.26
C LYS A 431 15.17 16.82 -4.79
N GLN A 432 16.08 17.54 -4.15
CA GLN A 432 15.87 18.93 -3.74
C GLN A 432 16.21 19.92 -4.85
#